data_AF-A0AA35YFZ4-F1
#
_entry.id   AF-A0AA35YFZ4-F1
#
_cell.length_a   1.000
_cell.length_b   1.000
_cell.length_c   1.000
_cell.angle_alpha   90.00
_cell.angle_beta   90.00
_cell.angle_gamma   90.00
#
_symmetry.space_group_name_H-M   'P 1'
#
loop_
_entity.id
_entity.type
_entity.pdbx_description
1 polymer ?
#
loop_
_entity_poly.entity_id
_entity_poly.type
_entity_poly.pdbx_seq_one_letter_code
_entity_poly.pdbx_strand_id
1 'polypeptide(L)'
;MSACKEKGNLSIVASYMCEILAWSEMTVFFTIKEMLHATKSPVLQDMFIQHEVRAIKKKIDNSEYPQFFRYFCRGLDDMYLERENFPVLALVAETVRSDELRASSSEQVVAQPMVSSGNVQRLVRRHRSYVALRKIKSTAQ
;
A
#
# COMPACT_ATOMS: atom_id res chain seq x y z
N MET A 1 -0.99 -11.71 -48.87
CA MET A 1 -0.08 -11.22 -47.82
C MET A 1 -0.90 -10.48 -46.77
N SER A 2 -1.47 -11.20 -45.80
CA SER A 2 -2.24 -10.62 -44.70
C SER A 2 -1.43 -10.75 -43.41
N ALA A 3 -0.69 -9.70 -43.07
CA ALA A 3 0.05 -9.62 -41.82
C ALA A 3 -0.21 -8.24 -41.21
N CYS A 4 -1.38 -8.05 -40.58
CA CYS A 4 -1.68 -6.88 -39.75
C CYS A 4 -2.95 -7.13 -38.90
N LYS A 5 -2.91 -8.05 -37.93
CA LYS A 5 -3.95 -8.12 -36.90
C LYS A 5 -3.56 -8.85 -35.61
N GLU A 6 -2.33 -8.69 -35.12
CA GLU A 6 -1.92 -9.34 -33.86
C GLU A 6 -1.02 -8.49 -32.96
N LYS A 7 -0.84 -7.20 -33.26
CA LYS A 7 -0.01 -6.28 -32.44
C LYS A 7 -0.77 -5.61 -31.28
N GLY A 8 -2.09 -5.74 -31.22
CA GLY A 8 -2.93 -5.12 -30.17
C GLY A 8 -3.02 -5.92 -28.88
N ASN A 9 -2.86 -7.25 -28.93
CA ASN A 9 -3.05 -8.10 -27.75
C ASN A 9 -1.76 -8.28 -26.95
N LEU A 10 -0.60 -8.32 -27.63
CA LEU A 10 0.68 -8.55 -26.95
C LEU A 10 1.07 -7.39 -26.03
N SER A 11 0.79 -6.13 -26.40
CA SER A 11 1.09 -4.97 -25.55
C SER A 11 0.20 -4.94 -24.30
N ILE A 12 -1.07 -5.33 -24.42
CA ILE A 12 -2.01 -5.42 -23.31
C ILE A 12 -1.57 -6.55 -22.35
N VAL A 13 -1.28 -7.74 -22.89
CA VAL A 13 -0.82 -8.87 -22.10
C VAL A 13 0.52 -8.56 -21.44
N ALA A 14 1.48 -7.98 -22.15
CA ALA A 14 2.76 -7.58 -21.58
C ALA A 14 2.59 -6.52 -20.48
N SER A 15 1.73 -5.52 -20.68
CA SER A 15 1.44 -4.51 -19.65
C SER A 15 0.81 -5.15 -18.42
N TYR A 16 -0.15 -6.05 -18.62
CA TYR A 16 -0.81 -6.77 -17.54
C TYR A 16 0.16 -7.68 -16.76
N MET A 17 1.03 -8.40 -17.46
CA MET A 17 2.08 -9.21 -16.83
C MET A 17 3.08 -8.33 -16.08
N CYS A 18 3.50 -7.19 -16.64
CA CYS A 18 4.35 -6.23 -15.95
C CYS A 18 3.69 -5.66 -14.69
N GLU A 19 2.38 -5.44 -14.69
CA GLU A 19 1.66 -5.00 -13.48
C GLU A 19 1.60 -6.08 -12.42
N ILE A 20 1.31 -7.34 -12.77
CA ILE A 20 1.32 -8.46 -11.82
C ILE A 20 2.72 -8.63 -11.22
N LEU A 21 3.74 -8.62 -12.09
CA LEU A 21 5.13 -8.85 -11.73
C LEU A 21 5.77 -7.69 -10.96
N ALA A 22 5.19 -6.49 -10.99
CA ALA A 22 5.67 -5.31 -10.27
C ALA A 22 5.30 -5.30 -8.78
N TRP A 23 4.39 -6.17 -8.35
CA TRP A 23 3.89 -6.18 -6.97
C TRP A 23 3.90 -7.55 -6.31
N SER A 24 4.21 -8.62 -7.06
CA SER A 24 4.16 -10.00 -6.56
C SER A 24 5.02 -10.25 -5.33
N GLU A 25 6.14 -9.54 -5.20
CA GLU A 25 7.08 -9.70 -4.07
C GLU A 25 6.99 -8.54 -3.06
N MET A 26 6.28 -7.45 -3.40
CA MET A 26 6.17 -6.21 -2.62
C MET A 26 4.81 -6.07 -1.91
N THR A 27 4.19 -7.17 -1.46
CA THR A 27 2.79 -7.19 -0.97
C THR A 27 2.53 -6.21 0.18
N VAL A 28 3.48 -6.07 1.12
CA VAL A 28 3.34 -5.15 2.26
C VAL A 28 3.43 -3.69 1.80
N PHE A 29 4.41 -3.38 0.95
CA PHE A 29 4.56 -2.04 0.38
C PHE A 29 3.37 -1.66 -0.50
N PHE A 30 2.83 -2.60 -1.28
CA PHE A 30 1.58 -2.43 -2.02
C PHE A 30 0.41 -2.08 -1.08
N THR A 31 0.27 -2.82 0.03
CA THR A 31 -0.79 -2.58 1.03
C THR A 31 -0.67 -1.19 1.66
N ILE A 32 0.54 -0.74 2.01
CA ILE A 32 0.81 0.60 2.50
C ILE A 32 0.42 1.66 1.46
N LYS A 33 0.82 1.44 0.20
CA LYS A 33 0.53 2.36 -0.90
C LYS A 33 -0.99 2.49 -1.11
N GLU A 34 -1.69 1.37 -1.16
CA GLU A 34 -3.14 1.31 -1.38
C GLU A 34 -3.90 1.98 -0.23
N MET A 35 -3.61 1.57 1.02
CA MET A 35 -4.41 2.01 2.17
C MET A 35 -4.02 3.38 2.71
N LEU A 36 -2.74 3.74 2.70
CA LEU A 36 -2.27 4.96 3.35
C LEU A 36 -1.88 6.05 2.36
N HIS A 37 -1.18 5.70 1.27
CA HIS A 37 -0.72 6.70 0.31
C HIS A 37 -1.83 7.16 -0.63
N ALA A 38 -2.57 6.24 -1.27
CA ALA A 38 -3.63 6.58 -2.21
C ALA A 38 -4.79 7.34 -1.55
N THR A 39 -5.08 7.02 -0.28
CA THR A 39 -6.08 7.73 0.52
C THR A 39 -5.60 9.10 1.00
N LYS A 40 -4.30 9.42 0.88
CA LYS A 40 -3.64 10.59 1.48
C LYS A 40 -3.81 10.63 3.00
N SER A 41 -3.61 9.49 3.63
CA SER A 41 -3.82 9.32 5.07
C SER A 41 -2.93 10.27 5.89
N PRO A 42 -3.48 10.96 6.91
CA PRO A 42 -2.69 11.80 7.82
C PRO A 42 -1.76 10.99 8.73
N VAL A 43 -1.89 9.65 8.72
CA VAL A 43 -0.96 8.73 9.39
C VAL A 43 0.46 8.97 8.88
N LEU A 44 0.66 9.18 7.57
CA LEU A 44 1.98 9.43 6.98
C LEU A 44 2.67 10.72 7.48
N GLN A 45 1.93 11.59 8.17
CA GLN A 45 2.44 12.83 8.78
C GLN A 45 2.72 12.68 10.28
N ASP A 46 2.36 11.55 10.90
CA ASP A 46 2.53 11.35 12.34
C ASP A 46 4.00 11.22 12.72
N MET A 47 4.45 12.05 13.65
CA MET A 47 5.85 12.11 14.13
C MET A 47 6.38 10.74 14.55
N PHE A 48 5.52 9.87 15.08
CA PHE A 48 5.90 8.53 15.51
C PHE A 48 6.42 7.66 14.36
N ILE A 49 5.86 7.78 13.15
CA ILE A 49 6.21 6.91 12.01
C ILE A 49 7.02 7.64 10.93
N GLN A 50 7.31 8.93 11.13
CA GLN A 50 8.06 9.74 10.17
C GLN A 50 9.42 9.13 9.80
N HIS A 51 10.06 8.44 10.74
CA HIS A 51 11.34 7.78 10.50
C HIS A 51 11.20 6.64 9.48
N GLU A 52 10.16 5.79 9.58
CA GLU A 52 9.87 4.73 8.61
C GLU A 52 9.50 5.31 7.24
N VAL A 53 8.63 6.33 7.22
CA VAL A 53 8.21 7.01 5.97
C VAL A 53 9.41 7.65 5.27
N ARG A 54 10.30 8.32 6.01
CA ARG A 54 11.51 8.94 5.46
C ARG A 54 12.50 7.89 4.96
N ALA A 55 12.65 6.77 5.66
CA ALA A 55 13.53 5.67 5.24
C ALA A 55 13.09 5.12 3.88
N ILE A 56 11.79 4.87 3.70
CA ILE A 56 11.21 4.44 2.42
C ILE A 56 11.46 5.50 1.34
N LYS A 57 11.14 6.77 1.63
CA LYS A 57 11.34 7.85 0.65
C LYS A 57 12.79 7.98 0.22
N LYS A 58 13.73 7.97 1.16
CA LYS A 58 15.16 8.06 0.88
C LYS A 58 15.64 6.91 -0.02
N LYS A 59 15.11 5.70 0.18
CA LYS A 59 15.44 4.54 -0.68
C LYS A 59 14.94 4.73 -2.11
N ILE A 60 13.70 5.19 -2.27
CA ILE A 60 13.13 5.50 -3.59
C ILE A 60 13.94 6.59 -4.27
N ASP A 61 14.25 7.68 -3.56
CA ASP A 61 14.99 8.83 -4.09
C ASP A 61 16.45 8.46 -4.46
N ASN A 62 17.05 7.49 -3.76
CA ASN A 62 18.42 7.00 -4.03
C ASN A 62 18.48 5.92 -5.11
N SER A 63 17.34 5.42 -5.59
CA SER A 63 17.32 4.44 -6.68
C SER A 63 17.78 5.09 -7.97
N GLU A 64 18.43 4.30 -8.84
CA GLU A 64 18.85 4.75 -10.17
C GLU A 64 17.66 5.23 -11.02
N TYR A 65 16.47 4.63 -10.79
CA TYR A 65 15.24 4.99 -11.50
C TYR A 65 14.04 5.06 -10.54
N PRO A 66 13.87 6.16 -9.78
CA PRO A 66 12.81 6.28 -8.77
C PRO A 66 11.39 6.07 -9.32
N GLN A 67 11.12 6.56 -10.54
CA GLN A 67 9.85 6.40 -11.25
C GLN A 67 9.54 4.95 -11.66
N PHE A 68 10.57 4.12 -11.77
CA PHE A 68 10.48 2.71 -12.11
C PHE A 68 10.87 1.81 -10.94
N PHE A 69 10.94 2.36 -9.72
CA PHE A 69 11.33 1.63 -8.51
C PHE A 69 10.53 0.33 -8.33
N ARG A 70 9.22 0.36 -8.62
CA ARG A 70 8.35 -0.84 -8.59
C ARG A 70 8.73 -1.98 -9.53
N TYR A 71 9.51 -1.70 -10.57
CA TYR A 71 9.91 -2.68 -11.59
C TYR A 71 11.34 -3.18 -11.38
N PHE A 72 12.21 -2.30 -10.88
CA PHE A 72 13.64 -2.56 -10.73
C PHE A 72 14.06 -2.92 -9.30
N CYS A 73 13.19 -2.76 -8.31
CA CYS A 73 13.40 -3.33 -6.98
C CYS A 73 13.21 -4.85 -7.08
N ARG A 74 14.26 -5.59 -7.44
CA ARG A 74 14.28 -7.06 -7.49
C ARG A 74 15.57 -7.58 -6.87
N GLY A 75 15.46 -8.60 -6.00
CA GLY A 75 16.60 -9.27 -5.38
C GLY A 75 17.01 -8.69 -4.03
N LEU A 76 18.27 -8.30 -3.87
CA LEU A 76 18.84 -7.81 -2.60
C LEU A 76 18.19 -6.52 -2.07
N ASP A 77 17.58 -5.73 -2.95
CA ASP A 77 16.81 -4.55 -2.55
C ASP A 77 15.39 -4.87 -2.07
N ASP A 78 14.89 -6.08 -2.32
CA ASP A 78 13.54 -6.50 -1.94
C ASP A 78 13.45 -6.79 -0.42
N MET A 79 14.59 -7.21 0.17
CA MET A 79 14.76 -7.31 1.63
C MET A 79 14.49 -5.99 2.35
N TYR A 80 14.58 -4.85 1.65
CA TYR A 80 14.32 -3.53 2.22
C TYR A 80 12.84 -3.15 2.26
N LEU A 81 12.01 -3.88 1.52
CA LEU A 81 10.56 -3.73 1.47
C LEU A 81 9.83 -4.81 2.26
N GLU A 82 10.59 -5.58 3.03
CA GLU A 82 10.06 -6.49 4.02
C GLU A 82 9.45 -5.70 5.18
N ARG A 83 8.42 -6.31 5.77
CA ARG A 83 7.68 -5.81 6.93
C ARG A 83 8.58 -5.34 8.06
N GLU A 84 9.73 -5.96 8.22
CA GLU A 84 10.71 -5.72 9.28
C GLU A 84 11.34 -4.33 9.21
N ASN A 85 11.38 -3.70 8.03
CA ASN A 85 11.94 -2.36 7.86
C ASN A 85 10.95 -1.22 8.18
N PHE A 86 9.66 -1.54 8.25
CA PHE A 86 8.58 -0.59 8.56
C PHE A 86 7.45 -1.29 9.31
N PRO A 87 7.75 -1.88 10.48
CA PRO A 87 6.83 -2.75 11.19
C PRO A 87 5.56 -2.01 11.63
N VAL A 88 5.66 -0.73 11.99
CA VAL A 88 4.51 0.06 12.39
C VAL A 88 3.65 0.42 11.18
N LEU A 89 4.27 0.90 10.10
CA LEU A 89 3.55 1.26 8.87
C LEU A 89 2.81 0.06 8.27
N ALA A 90 3.50 -1.09 8.21
CA ALA A 90 2.94 -2.34 7.71
C ALA A 90 1.75 -2.78 8.55
N LEU A 91 1.92 -2.83 9.88
CA LEU A 91 0.86 -3.27 10.78
C LEU A 91 -0.37 -2.34 10.72
N VAL A 92 -0.17 -1.02 10.64
CA VAL A 92 -1.27 -0.07 10.49
C VAL A 92 -2.00 -0.29 9.15
N ALA A 93 -1.27 -0.44 8.05
CA ALA A 93 -1.86 -0.65 6.73
C ALA A 93 -2.63 -1.98 6.63
N GLU A 94 -2.07 -3.07 7.17
CA GLU A 94 -2.72 -4.38 7.22
C GLU A 94 -3.97 -4.38 8.10
N THR A 95 -3.95 -3.65 9.22
CA THR A 95 -5.12 -3.50 10.09
C THR A 95 -6.23 -2.79 9.34
N VAL A 96 -5.93 -1.68 8.69
CA VAL A 96 -6.88 -0.93 7.86
C VAL A 96 -7.42 -1.81 6.72
N ARG A 97 -6.55 -2.56 6.04
CA ARG A 97 -6.96 -3.48 4.97
C ARG A 97 -7.92 -4.56 5.45
N SER A 98 -7.60 -5.17 6.58
CA SER A 98 -8.44 -6.20 7.19
C SER A 98 -9.81 -5.63 7.60
N ASP A 99 -9.86 -4.39 8.07
CA ASP A 99 -11.11 -3.72 8.40
C ASP A 99 -11.96 -3.41 7.16
N GLU A 100 -11.35 -2.97 6.05
CA GLU A 100 -12.08 -2.70 4.81
C GLU A 100 -12.66 -3.98 4.21
N LEU A 101 -11.88 -5.07 4.19
CA LEU A 101 -12.36 -6.39 3.76
C LEU A 101 -13.52 -6.88 4.64
N ARG A 102 -13.43 -6.67 5.95
CA ARG A 102 -14.51 -6.97 6.91
C ARG A 102 -15.73 -6.07 6.73
N ALA A 103 -15.56 -4.81 6.34
CA ALA A 103 -16.68 -3.92 6.08
C ALA A 103 -17.40 -4.31 4.76
N SER A 104 -16.69 -4.91 3.80
CA SER A 104 -17.27 -5.41 2.55
C SER A 104 -17.93 -6.78 2.65
N SER A 105 -17.51 -7.63 3.59
CA SER A 105 -18.15 -8.93 3.87
C SER A 105 -19.17 -8.78 5.00
N SER A 106 -20.44 -9.13 4.75
CA SER A 106 -21.53 -9.09 5.75
C SER A 106 -21.38 -10.05 6.95
N GLU A 107 -20.22 -10.67 7.16
CA GLU A 107 -19.96 -11.59 8.26
C GLU A 107 -19.28 -10.87 9.44
N GLN A 108 -20.12 -10.45 10.39
CA GLN A 108 -19.67 -10.06 11.72
C GLN A 108 -19.35 -11.31 12.55
N VAL A 109 -18.12 -11.82 12.49
CA VAL A 109 -17.61 -12.68 13.58
C VAL A 109 -16.15 -12.36 13.91
N VAL A 110 -15.94 -12.27 15.23
CA VAL A 110 -14.80 -11.82 16.01
C VAL A 110 -13.48 -12.51 15.66
N ALA A 111 -12.44 -11.70 15.41
CA ALA A 111 -11.07 -11.93 15.87
C ALA A 111 -10.26 -10.64 15.64
N GLN A 112 -10.02 -9.86 16.70
CA GLN A 112 -9.00 -8.81 16.63
C GLN A 112 -7.63 -9.49 16.57
N PRO A 113 -6.77 -9.19 15.57
CA PRO A 113 -5.40 -9.65 15.62
C PRO A 113 -4.75 -9.15 16.92
N MET A 114 -4.30 -10.06 17.77
CA MET A 114 -3.65 -9.74 19.04
C MET A 114 -2.21 -9.25 18.82
N VAL A 115 -2.00 -8.03 18.32
CA VAL A 115 -0.68 -7.34 18.32
C VAL A 115 -0.93 -5.85 18.05
N SER A 116 -0.30 -4.82 18.64
CA SER A 116 0.48 -4.57 19.87
C SER A 116 0.78 -3.05 19.83
N SER A 117 0.84 -2.38 20.98
CA SER A 117 1.08 -0.93 21.15
C SER A 117 -0.11 0.01 20.88
N GLY A 118 -0.49 0.79 21.92
CA GLY A 118 -1.54 1.82 21.84
C GLY A 118 -1.30 2.88 20.77
N ASN A 119 -0.05 3.03 20.31
CA ASN A 119 0.31 3.92 19.21
C ASN A 119 -0.27 3.45 17.86
N VAL A 120 -0.26 2.14 17.60
CA VAL A 120 -0.81 1.58 16.35
C VAL A 120 -2.31 1.81 16.30
N GLN A 121 -3.02 1.54 17.40
CA GLN A 121 -4.46 1.82 17.49
C GLN A 121 -4.79 3.30 17.33
N ARG A 122 -3.97 4.19 17.91
CA ARG A 122 -4.11 5.64 17.73
C ARG A 122 -4.00 6.04 16.25
N LEU A 123 -3.02 5.50 15.53
CA LEU A 123 -2.83 5.76 14.10
C LEU A 123 -3.97 5.21 13.24
N VAL A 124 -4.41 3.99 13.51
CA VAL A 124 -5.56 3.38 12.81
C VAL A 124 -6.82 4.21 13.02
N ARG A 125 -7.13 4.63 14.26
CA ARG A 125 -8.27 5.53 14.54
C ARG A 125 -8.14 6.85 13.78
N ARG A 126 -6.95 7.44 13.76
CA ARG A 126 -6.67 8.68 13.01
C ARG A 126 -6.97 8.52 11.52
N HIS A 127 -6.55 7.42 10.91
CA HIS A 127 -6.88 7.10 9.52
C HIS A 127 -8.39 6.96 9.30
N ARG A 128 -9.07 6.17 10.14
CA ARG A 128 -10.52 5.92 10.03
C ARG A 128 -11.33 7.21 10.13
N SER A 129 -11.03 8.07 11.11
CA SER A 129 -11.70 9.36 11.27
C SER A 129 -11.54 10.23 10.02
N TYR A 130 -10.35 10.24 9.42
CA TYR A 130 -10.09 10.98 8.19
C TYR A 130 -10.89 10.46 6.99
N VAL A 131 -10.93 9.13 6.78
CA VAL A 131 -11.71 8.52 5.69
C VAL A 131 -13.21 8.77 5.88
N ALA A 132 -13.73 8.64 7.09
CA ALA A 132 -15.14 8.91 7.39
C ALA A 132 -15.51 10.37 7.08
N LEU A 133 -14.69 11.33 7.52
CA LEU A 133 -14.90 12.75 7.23
C LEU A 133 -14.87 13.05 5.72
N ARG A 134 -13.97 12.38 4.97
CA ARG A 134 -13.88 12.55 3.52
C ARG A 134 -15.11 11.99 2.79
N LYS A 135 -15.65 10.85 3.24
CA LYS A 135 -16.89 10.27 2.71
C LYS A 135 -18.08 11.22 2.94
N ILE A 136 -18.23 11.75 4.16
CA ILE A 136 -19.31 12.70 4.50
C ILE A 136 -19.26 13.95 3.62
N LYS A 137 -18.06 14.52 3.41
CA LYS A 137 -17.88 15.69 2.53
C LYS A 137 -18.21 15.38 1.07
N SER A 138 -17.93 14.16 0.60
CA SER A 138 -18.24 13.72 -0.76
C SER A 138 -19.73 13.47 -1.00
N THR A 139 -20.51 13.18 0.04
CA THR A 139 -21.96 12.93 -0.05
C THR A 139 -22.79 14.20 0.19
N ALA A 140 -22.18 15.27 0.68
CA ALA A 140 -22.84 16.55 0.96
C ALA A 140 -22.73 17.55 -0.21
N GLN A 141 -22.30 17.07 -1.38
CA GLN A 141 -22.01 17.85 -2.59
C GLN A 141 -22.80 17.28 -3.75
#